data_AF-M0P9B1-F1
#
_entry.id   AF-M0P9B1-F1
#
_cell.length_a   1.000
_cell.length_b   1.000
_cell.length_c   1.000
_cell.angle_alpha   90.00
_cell.angle_beta   90.00
_cell.angle_gamma   90.00
#
_symmetry.space_group_name_H-M   'P 1'
#
loop_
_entity.id
_entity.type
_entity.pdbx_description
1 polymer ?
#
loop_
_entity_poly.entity_id
_entity_poly.type
_entity_poly.pdbx_seq_one_letter_code
_entity_poly.pdbx_strand_id
1 'polypeptide(L)'
;MEDSIDSAIRCLELLEDQPDPPAVYVAIHGHDYETINWYVGTFLDRATHIDKSFEGFAIGSLVPLRTNVEMLVDIVQGAKDAIPADREDDLGLHLFGISGKFTALLTLLGADSFDSSSYMQAAQFKKFINREIGVSDEELVRNPNASTHDLGDFGVDVDRTADARWAADWSKFTADQIPDDWGCQCPACEHLRRIGFEQLQSTMYDSKSYDRDGYMKSDFYALMSYHNFCVYQDEMNHVRKLINDSGGELLEYVAKMARNDVGNIKRALKRATVRDRELAQQLRERGYNRLVADQSDAEQERLDLDIPVDDQEISLEHTPEDFNILDRKDYRVGDERVLLVIPCSQTKPYSNSRTHRVVADATAEWNDQIHKVTVSGMYGPVPEQYENLSQIKSYEYVLTNAEKQRQQLVVDRLVSYLEEYGSQFDAIVGYATSKTYRTVIEQAFAQYGDGVVLPKEPKMRALTEHFRTTNLEELSEHLDDVLSSTPPQ
;
A
#
# COMPACT_ATOMS: atom_id res chain seq x y z
N MET A 1 5.91 -14.85 -11.16
CA MET A 1 6.71 -15.15 -9.96
C MET A 1 7.50 -16.44 -10.13
N GLU A 2 6.99 -17.46 -10.82
CA GLU A 2 7.74 -18.68 -11.18
C GLU A 2 9.07 -18.37 -11.86
N ASP A 3 9.12 -17.48 -12.86
CA ASP A 3 10.37 -17.07 -13.51
C ASP A 3 11.36 -16.41 -12.53
N SER A 4 10.84 -15.68 -11.54
CA SER A 4 11.66 -15.04 -10.49
C SER A 4 12.21 -16.08 -9.51
N ILE A 5 11.39 -17.08 -9.13
CA ILE A 5 11.81 -18.24 -8.34
C ILE A 5 12.90 -19.01 -9.10
N ASP A 6 12.69 -19.29 -10.38
CA ASP A 6 13.63 -20.01 -11.24
C ASP A 6 14.95 -19.26 -11.38
N SER A 7 14.87 -17.93 -11.56
CA SER A 7 16.04 -17.07 -11.62
C SER A 7 16.81 -17.04 -10.30
N ALA A 8 16.11 -17.00 -9.17
CA ALA A 8 16.72 -17.03 -7.83
C ALA A 8 17.41 -18.39 -7.55
N ILE A 9 16.73 -19.50 -7.82
CA ILE A 9 17.30 -20.85 -7.69
C ILE A 9 18.51 -20.98 -8.60
N ARG A 10 18.39 -20.55 -9.86
CA ARG A 10 19.50 -20.60 -10.82
C ARG A 10 20.70 -19.77 -10.36
N CYS A 11 20.46 -18.61 -9.77
CA CYS A 11 21.51 -17.78 -9.19
C CYS A 11 22.26 -18.54 -8.08
N LEU A 12 21.54 -19.15 -7.15
CA LEU A 12 22.12 -19.89 -6.03
C LEU A 12 22.86 -21.15 -6.50
N GLU A 13 22.33 -21.88 -7.49
CA GLU A 13 23.03 -23.02 -8.10
C GLU A 13 24.39 -22.64 -8.69
N LEU A 14 24.47 -21.48 -9.34
CA LEU A 14 25.74 -20.96 -9.87
C LEU A 14 26.73 -20.58 -8.76
N LEU A 15 26.24 -20.32 -7.54
CA LEU A 15 27.06 -20.00 -6.38
C LEU A 15 27.50 -21.24 -5.60
N GLU A 16 26.75 -22.33 -5.63
CA GLU A 16 27.11 -23.60 -4.97
C GLU A 16 28.46 -24.18 -5.42
N ASP A 17 28.84 -23.94 -6.67
CA ASP A 17 30.11 -24.37 -7.27
C ASP A 17 31.29 -23.47 -6.85
N GLN A 18 31.04 -22.34 -6.20
CA GLN A 18 32.10 -21.44 -5.74
C GLN A 18 32.65 -21.88 -4.38
N PRO A 19 33.98 -21.76 -4.16
CA PRO A 19 34.60 -22.16 -2.89
C PRO A 19 34.27 -21.23 -1.71
N ASP A 20 33.91 -19.96 -1.98
CA ASP A 20 33.57 -18.94 -1.00
C ASP A 20 32.47 -18.03 -1.58
N PRO A 21 31.23 -18.54 -1.70
CA PRO A 21 30.14 -17.78 -2.28
C PRO A 21 29.71 -16.63 -1.34
N PRO A 22 29.21 -15.51 -1.89
CA PRO A 22 28.61 -14.46 -1.07
C PRO A 22 27.31 -14.97 -0.42
N ALA A 23 26.99 -14.39 0.74
CA ALA A 23 25.67 -14.47 1.35
C ALA A 23 24.61 -13.85 0.43
N VAL A 24 23.52 -14.56 0.20
CA VAL A 24 22.43 -14.15 -0.68
C VAL A 24 21.11 -14.10 0.07
N TYR A 25 20.48 -12.94 0.01
CA TYR A 25 19.07 -12.77 0.30
C TYR A 25 18.30 -12.83 -1.02
N VAL A 26 17.37 -13.77 -1.13
CA VAL A 26 16.53 -13.92 -2.32
C VAL A 26 15.48 -12.82 -2.33
N ALA A 27 15.49 -12.00 -3.36
CA ALA A 27 14.46 -10.98 -3.54
C ALA A 27 13.10 -11.64 -3.81
N ILE A 28 12.11 -11.30 -3.02
CA ILE A 28 10.74 -11.80 -3.13
C ILE A 28 9.74 -10.66 -3.19
N HIS A 29 8.61 -10.91 -3.84
CA HIS A 29 7.56 -9.93 -4.04
C HIS A 29 6.21 -10.57 -3.76
N GLY A 30 5.28 -9.75 -3.27
CA GLY A 30 3.91 -10.16 -3.04
C GLY A 30 3.04 -8.93 -2.78
N HIS A 31 1.77 -9.03 -3.12
CA HIS A 31 0.79 -7.94 -2.97
C HIS A 31 -0.23 -8.19 -1.84
N ASP A 32 -0.21 -9.39 -1.26
CA ASP A 32 -1.02 -9.82 -0.13
C ASP A 32 -0.30 -10.96 0.61
N TYR A 33 -0.95 -11.47 1.66
CA TYR A 33 -0.44 -12.55 2.51
C TYR A 33 -0.25 -13.84 1.71
N GLU A 34 -1.24 -14.24 0.92
CA GLU A 34 -1.28 -15.54 0.25
C GLU A 34 -0.21 -15.64 -0.82
N THR A 35 -0.02 -14.57 -1.59
CA THR A 35 0.93 -14.54 -2.71
C THR A 35 2.37 -14.64 -2.23
N ILE A 36 2.73 -13.85 -1.22
CA ILE A 36 4.10 -13.89 -0.66
C ILE A 36 4.35 -15.22 0.08
N ASN A 37 3.32 -15.76 0.75
CA ASN A 37 3.41 -17.04 1.45
C ASN A 37 3.65 -18.18 0.46
N TRP A 38 2.88 -18.21 -0.64
CA TRP A 38 3.07 -19.17 -1.72
C TRP A 38 4.45 -19.03 -2.37
N TYR A 39 4.93 -17.81 -2.61
CA TYR A 39 6.27 -17.58 -3.19
C TYR A 39 7.33 -18.22 -2.29
N VAL A 40 7.34 -17.86 -1.00
CA VAL A 40 8.35 -18.34 -0.05
C VAL A 40 8.28 -19.86 0.08
N GLY A 41 7.08 -20.43 0.25
CA GLY A 41 6.90 -21.87 0.36
C GLY A 41 7.37 -22.62 -0.89
N THR A 42 6.94 -22.16 -2.07
CA THR A 42 7.33 -22.76 -3.37
C THR A 42 8.83 -22.66 -3.60
N PHE A 43 9.45 -21.53 -3.24
CA PHE A 43 10.90 -21.40 -3.33
C PHE A 43 11.61 -22.40 -2.43
N LEU A 44 11.22 -22.51 -1.16
CA LEU A 44 11.85 -23.43 -0.20
C LEU A 44 11.69 -24.90 -0.62
N ASP A 45 10.51 -25.28 -1.13
CA ASP A 45 10.25 -26.63 -1.64
C ASP A 45 11.13 -27.00 -2.84
N ARG A 46 11.47 -26.02 -3.69
CA ARG A 46 12.26 -26.23 -4.91
C ARG A 46 13.76 -26.06 -4.68
N ALA A 47 14.17 -25.30 -3.68
CA ALA A 47 15.55 -24.99 -3.36
C ALA A 47 16.15 -25.93 -2.29
N THR A 48 15.59 -27.12 -2.07
CA THR A 48 16.02 -28.05 -1.00
C THR A 48 17.48 -28.52 -1.09
N HIS A 49 18.13 -28.40 -2.24
CA HIS A 49 19.54 -28.75 -2.46
C HIS A 49 20.51 -27.58 -2.29
N ILE A 50 20.02 -26.38 -1.98
CA ILE A 50 20.80 -25.15 -1.88
C ILE A 50 20.95 -24.79 -0.40
N ASP A 51 22.19 -24.63 0.06
CA ASP A 51 22.46 -24.40 1.49
C ASP A 51 23.66 -23.48 1.75
N LYS A 52 24.65 -23.39 0.85
CA LYS A 52 25.90 -22.67 1.15
C LYS A 52 25.79 -21.16 1.09
N SER A 53 24.90 -20.63 0.25
CA SER A 53 24.84 -19.19 -0.06
C SER A 53 23.52 -18.54 0.31
N PHE A 54 22.50 -19.33 0.66
CA PHE A 54 21.15 -18.83 0.92
C PHE A 54 20.96 -18.49 2.39
N GLU A 55 20.81 -17.21 2.69
CA GLU A 55 20.74 -16.67 4.06
C GLU A 55 19.36 -16.10 4.42
N GLY A 56 18.41 -16.11 3.47
CA GLY A 56 17.06 -15.63 3.71
C GLY A 56 16.45 -14.86 2.56
N PHE A 57 15.45 -14.05 2.87
CA PHE A 57 14.59 -13.39 1.90
C PHE A 57 14.61 -11.87 2.05
N ALA A 58 14.56 -11.17 0.93
CA ALA A 58 14.42 -9.72 0.90
C ALA A 58 13.12 -9.32 0.22
N ILE A 59 12.16 -8.80 0.99
CA ILE A 59 10.84 -8.41 0.50
C ILE A 59 10.93 -7.06 -0.21
N GLY A 60 10.67 -7.08 -1.52
CA GLY A 60 10.63 -5.92 -2.40
C GLY A 60 9.26 -5.28 -2.52
N SER A 61 9.20 -4.18 -3.28
CA SER A 61 7.95 -3.49 -3.66
C SER A 61 7.12 -2.90 -2.50
N LEU A 62 7.72 -2.73 -1.32
CA LEU A 62 7.03 -2.23 -0.13
C LEU A 62 6.91 -0.70 -0.07
N VAL A 63 7.81 0.05 -0.72
CA VAL A 63 7.87 1.53 -0.67
C VAL A 63 6.55 2.21 -1.07
N PRO A 64 5.85 1.82 -2.15
CA PRO A 64 4.53 2.37 -2.49
C PRO A 64 3.47 2.09 -1.43
N LEU A 65 3.62 0.98 -0.69
CA LEU A 65 2.66 0.49 0.30
C LEU A 65 2.80 1.15 1.68
N ARG A 66 3.79 2.04 1.89
CA ARG A 66 3.98 2.80 3.15
C ARG A 66 2.75 3.56 3.65
N THR A 67 1.76 3.79 2.79
CA THR A 67 0.48 4.44 3.12
C THR A 67 -0.66 3.44 3.34
N ASN A 68 -0.50 2.19 2.88
CA ASN A 68 -1.37 1.06 3.12
C ASN A 68 -0.71 0.09 4.11
N VAL A 69 -0.74 0.47 5.38
CA VAL A 69 -0.04 -0.24 6.45
C VAL A 69 -0.59 -1.63 6.75
N GLU A 70 -1.83 -1.94 6.35
CA GLU A 70 -2.43 -3.27 6.52
C GLU A 70 -1.82 -4.26 5.54
N MET A 71 -1.70 -3.87 4.27
CA MET A 71 -1.06 -4.70 3.25
C MET A 71 0.42 -4.94 3.55
N LEU A 72 1.12 -3.94 4.13
CA LEU A 72 2.48 -4.14 4.62
C LEU A 72 2.55 -5.24 5.69
N VAL A 73 1.61 -5.26 6.62
CA VAL A 73 1.53 -6.29 7.67
C VAL A 73 1.23 -7.66 7.06
N ASP A 74 0.25 -7.73 6.16
CA ASP A 74 -0.14 -8.98 5.49
C ASP A 74 1.04 -9.61 4.74
N ILE A 75 1.81 -8.80 4.01
CA ILE A 75 2.97 -9.30 3.26
C ILE A 75 4.09 -9.79 4.20
N VAL A 76 4.40 -9.04 5.27
CA VAL A 76 5.46 -9.44 6.19
C VAL A 76 5.09 -10.70 6.97
N GLN A 77 3.85 -10.79 7.47
CA GLN A 77 3.35 -11.99 8.14
C GLN A 77 3.27 -13.17 7.18
N GLY A 78 2.79 -12.98 5.94
CA GLY A 78 2.71 -14.05 4.95
C GLY A 78 4.08 -14.65 4.61
N ALA A 79 5.11 -13.80 4.48
CA ALA A 79 6.48 -14.25 4.25
C ALA A 79 7.03 -15.00 5.47
N LYS A 80 6.82 -14.47 6.68
CA LYS A 80 7.30 -15.08 7.92
C LYS A 80 6.63 -16.43 8.19
N ASP A 81 5.30 -16.50 8.03
CA ASP A 81 4.50 -17.71 8.28
C ASP A 81 4.78 -18.83 7.26
N ALA A 82 5.34 -18.51 6.09
CA ALA A 82 5.77 -19.50 5.11
C ALA A 82 7.13 -20.14 5.44
N ILE A 83 7.93 -19.52 6.33
CA ILE A 83 9.22 -20.07 6.75
C ILE A 83 8.95 -21.20 7.76
N PRO A 84 9.44 -22.43 7.51
CA PRO A 84 9.31 -23.53 8.46
C PRO A 84 9.93 -23.21 9.81
N ALA A 85 9.28 -23.63 10.90
CA ALA A 85 9.73 -23.35 12.27
C ALA A 85 11.15 -23.87 12.57
N ASP A 86 11.61 -24.93 11.90
CA ASP A 86 12.97 -25.46 12.04
C ASP A 86 14.03 -24.65 11.30
N ARG A 87 13.63 -23.70 10.44
CA ARG A 87 14.52 -22.78 9.71
C ARG A 87 14.33 -21.32 10.14
N GLU A 88 13.47 -21.05 11.11
CA GLU A 88 13.08 -19.70 11.50
C GLU A 88 14.27 -18.86 12.02
N ASP A 89 15.19 -19.51 12.74
CA ASP A 89 16.39 -18.87 13.28
C ASP A 89 17.55 -18.82 12.25
N ASP A 90 17.43 -19.54 11.13
CA ASP A 90 18.48 -19.66 10.11
C ASP A 90 18.28 -18.68 8.94
N LEU A 91 17.03 -18.28 8.67
CA LEU A 91 16.68 -17.45 7.52
C LEU A 91 16.28 -16.04 7.93
N GLY A 92 17.08 -15.06 7.50
CA GLY A 92 16.77 -13.65 7.75
C GLY A 92 15.70 -13.09 6.82
N LEU A 93 14.89 -12.18 7.32
CA LEU A 93 13.90 -11.42 6.56
C LEU A 93 14.29 -9.94 6.47
N HIS A 94 14.70 -9.52 5.27
CA HIS A 94 15.05 -8.14 4.95
C HIS A 94 13.88 -7.40 4.31
N LEU A 95 13.62 -6.15 4.69
CA LEU A 95 12.58 -5.32 4.07
C LEU A 95 13.17 -4.17 3.27
N PHE A 96 12.90 -4.15 1.95
CA PHE A 96 13.43 -3.12 1.07
C PHE A 96 12.73 -1.77 1.22
N GLY A 97 13.51 -0.74 1.51
CA GLY A 97 13.12 0.67 1.47
C GLY A 97 12.07 1.11 2.50
N ILE A 98 11.68 0.23 3.43
CA ILE A 98 10.75 0.51 4.52
C ILE A 98 11.49 0.42 5.84
N SER A 99 11.41 1.48 6.64
CA SER A 99 12.06 1.60 7.94
C SER A 99 11.53 2.83 8.69
N GLY A 100 12.22 3.21 9.76
CA GLY A 100 11.92 4.40 10.55
C GLY A 100 10.77 4.13 11.50
N LYS A 101 9.67 4.86 11.37
CA LYS A 101 8.50 4.68 12.26
C LYS A 101 7.91 3.27 12.25
N PHE A 102 8.13 2.50 11.18
CA PHE A 102 7.62 1.13 11.06
C PHE A 102 8.58 0.08 11.62
N THR A 103 9.84 0.45 11.92
CA THR A 103 10.88 -0.50 12.36
C THR A 103 10.40 -1.38 13.51
N ALA A 104 9.93 -0.80 14.61
CA ALA A 104 9.54 -1.56 15.79
C ALA A 104 8.36 -2.51 15.54
N LEU A 105 7.34 -2.07 14.80
CA LEU A 105 6.21 -2.92 14.44
C LEU A 105 6.65 -4.07 13.53
N LEU A 106 7.42 -3.78 12.48
CA LEU A 106 7.80 -4.81 11.52
C LEU A 106 8.80 -5.81 12.11
N THR A 107 9.68 -5.36 13.01
CA THR A 107 10.53 -6.26 13.80
C THR A 107 9.72 -7.14 14.75
N LEU A 108 8.67 -6.59 15.39
CA LEU A 108 7.75 -7.39 16.19
C LEU A 108 7.05 -8.49 15.36
N LEU A 109 6.86 -8.26 14.06
CA LEU A 109 6.28 -9.23 13.12
C LEU A 109 7.31 -10.17 12.46
N GLY A 110 8.59 -10.11 12.88
CA GLY A 110 9.62 -11.03 12.40
C GLY A 110 10.54 -10.51 11.30
N ALA A 111 10.60 -9.19 11.06
CA ALA A 111 11.61 -8.60 10.17
C ALA A 111 12.95 -8.37 10.89
N ASP A 112 14.03 -8.84 10.28
CA ASP A 112 15.38 -8.85 10.87
C ASP A 112 16.24 -7.67 10.44
N SER A 113 16.05 -7.18 9.21
CA SER A 113 16.86 -6.10 8.66
C SER A 113 16.10 -5.19 7.72
N PHE A 114 16.61 -3.97 7.56
CA PHE A 114 15.96 -2.90 6.82
C PHE A 114 17.00 -2.04 6.11
N ASP A 115 16.62 -1.43 5.00
CA ASP A 115 17.37 -0.32 4.42
C ASP A 115 16.53 0.97 4.36
N SER A 116 17.22 2.09 4.12
CA SER A 116 16.57 3.38 3.93
C SER A 116 17.47 4.32 3.15
N SER A 117 16.86 5.09 2.26
CA SER A 117 17.44 6.35 1.75
C SER A 117 16.71 7.59 2.31
N SER A 118 15.71 7.39 3.18
CA SER A 118 14.81 8.45 3.64
C SER A 118 15.53 9.55 4.44
N TYR A 119 16.60 9.21 5.16
CA TYR A 119 17.39 10.18 5.94
C TYR A 119 18.16 11.14 5.03
N MET A 120 18.74 10.64 3.93
CA MET A 120 19.40 11.47 2.90
C MET A 120 18.38 12.27 2.09
N GLN A 121 17.29 11.63 1.64
CA GLN A 121 16.25 12.30 0.87
C GLN A 121 15.61 13.45 1.68
N ALA A 122 15.35 13.25 2.98
CA ALA A 122 14.85 14.33 3.84
C ALA A 122 15.82 15.52 3.89
N ALA A 123 17.13 15.26 4.02
CA ALA A 123 18.13 16.30 4.05
C ALA A 123 18.21 17.09 2.73
N GLN A 124 18.06 16.43 1.56
CA GLN A 124 18.00 17.10 0.25
C GLN A 124 16.88 18.16 0.19
N PHE A 125 15.77 17.93 0.88
CA PHE A 125 14.67 18.88 1.03
C PHE A 125 14.82 19.83 2.22
N LYS A 126 16.03 19.93 2.78
CA LYS A 126 16.36 20.76 3.96
C LYS A 126 15.51 20.38 5.19
N LYS A 127 15.20 19.10 5.37
CA LYS A 127 14.41 18.61 6.50
C LYS A 127 15.25 17.85 7.54
N PHE A 128 14.96 18.14 8.80
CA PHE A 128 15.32 17.32 9.95
C PHE A 128 14.18 16.36 10.28
N ILE A 129 14.52 15.20 10.83
CA ILE A 129 13.57 14.21 11.36
C ILE A 129 13.61 14.31 12.89
N ASN A 130 12.44 14.36 13.53
CA ASN A 130 12.30 14.22 14.98
C ASN A 130 11.66 12.86 15.31
N ARG A 131 12.16 12.17 16.34
CA ARG A 131 11.68 10.87 16.83
C ARG A 131 11.35 10.95 18.32
N GLU A 132 10.91 12.12 18.78
CA GLU A 132 10.29 12.23 20.09
C GLU A 132 8.91 11.58 20.03
N ILE A 133 8.87 10.35 20.52
CA ILE A 133 7.63 9.71 20.94
C ILE A 133 7.21 10.47 22.18
N GLY A 134 6.05 11.14 22.15
CA GLY A 134 5.51 11.89 23.28
C GLY A 134 5.15 10.99 24.46
N VAL A 135 6.13 10.37 25.09
CA VAL A 135 6.00 9.42 26.20
C VAL A 135 7.02 9.81 27.25
N SER A 136 6.72 10.85 28.02
CA SER A 136 7.26 10.90 29.37
C SER A 136 6.61 9.73 30.13
N ASP A 137 7.42 8.74 30.55
CA ASP A 137 6.94 7.65 31.40
C ASP A 137 6.49 8.14 32.80
N GLU A 138 6.76 9.42 33.13
CA GLU A 138 6.53 10.01 34.45
C GLU A 138 5.14 10.66 34.66
N GLU A 139 4.40 11.03 33.60
CA GLU A 139 3.13 11.79 33.76
C GLU A 139 1.84 10.98 33.60
N LEU A 140 1.90 9.66 33.39
CA LEU A 140 0.69 8.84 33.26
C LEU A 140 0.71 7.61 34.18
N VAL A 141 0.78 7.86 35.49
CA VAL A 141 0.42 6.87 36.53
C VAL A 141 -0.65 7.43 37.47
N ARG A 142 -1.90 7.04 37.19
CA ARG A 142 -3.03 6.76 38.11
C ARG A 142 -3.47 7.86 39.11
N ASN A 143 -4.70 8.36 38.95
CA ASN A 143 -5.49 8.87 40.07
C ASN A 143 -6.22 7.68 40.75
N PRO A 144 -5.90 7.31 42.01
CA PRO A 144 -6.46 6.11 42.66
C PRO A 144 -7.93 6.23 43.09
N ASN A 145 -8.54 7.41 43.01
CA ASN A 145 -9.88 7.68 43.57
C ASN A 145 -10.92 8.13 42.52
N ALA A 146 -10.64 7.99 41.22
CA ALA A 146 -11.61 8.34 40.19
C ALA A 146 -12.71 7.26 40.09
N SER A 147 -13.89 7.57 40.62
CA SER A 147 -15.08 6.72 40.49
C SER A 147 -15.45 6.51 39.02
N THR A 148 -15.83 5.28 38.70
CA THR A 148 -15.83 4.61 37.39
C THR A 148 -16.87 5.09 36.37
N HIS A 149 -17.29 6.36 36.38
CA HIS A 149 -18.44 6.77 35.54
C HIS A 149 -18.32 8.03 34.68
N ASP A 150 -17.17 8.70 34.60
CA ASP A 150 -17.04 9.86 33.69
C ASP A 150 -15.60 10.09 33.19
N LEU A 151 -14.97 9.05 32.63
CA LEU A 151 -13.74 9.20 31.86
C LEU A 151 -14.10 9.03 30.38
N GLY A 152 -13.92 10.09 29.59
CA GLY A 152 -14.03 10.02 28.14
C GLY A 152 -13.13 8.93 27.55
N ASP A 153 -13.42 8.51 26.31
CA ASP A 153 -13.06 7.24 25.67
C ASP A 153 -11.60 6.74 25.83
N PHE A 154 -10.62 7.50 26.32
CA PHE A 154 -9.27 6.97 26.62
C PHE A 154 -8.64 7.49 27.92
N GLY A 155 -9.38 8.16 28.81
CA GLY A 155 -8.84 8.63 30.10
C GLY A 155 -7.69 9.62 29.97
N VAL A 156 -7.70 10.46 28.92
CA VAL A 156 -6.74 11.55 28.73
C VAL A 156 -7.51 12.87 28.74
N ASP A 157 -7.03 13.85 29.51
CA ASP A 157 -7.59 15.19 29.58
C ASP A 157 -7.51 15.86 28.19
N VAL A 158 -8.64 16.37 27.71
CA VAL A 158 -8.84 16.82 26.31
C VAL A 158 -8.64 18.34 26.19
N ASP A 159 -7.93 18.97 27.11
CA ASP A 159 -7.43 20.35 26.91
C ASP A 159 -6.04 20.31 26.23
N ARG A 160 -6.04 19.88 24.96
CA ARG A 160 -4.87 19.92 24.07
C ARG A 160 -4.65 21.36 23.57
N THR A 161 -3.74 22.09 24.19
CA THR A 161 -3.28 23.40 23.69
C THR A 161 -2.45 23.25 22.41
N ALA A 162 -2.37 24.34 21.63
CA ALA A 162 -1.67 24.41 20.35
C ALA A 162 -0.18 24.03 20.40
N ASP A 163 0.41 24.00 21.60
CA ASP A 163 1.80 23.60 21.85
C ASP A 163 2.02 22.09 21.65
N ALA A 164 0.96 21.27 21.68
CA ALA A 164 1.04 19.83 21.40
C ALA A 164 1.14 19.48 19.91
N ARG A 165 1.09 20.44 18.98
CA ARG A 165 1.25 20.17 17.53
C ARG A 165 2.65 19.69 17.14
N TRP A 166 3.63 19.84 18.03
CA TRP A 166 5.00 19.34 17.85
C TRP A 166 5.16 17.87 18.27
N ALA A 167 4.12 17.25 18.87
CA ALA A 167 4.13 15.89 19.40
C ALA A 167 3.79 14.79 18.37
N ALA A 168 4.05 15.04 17.08
CA ALA A 168 3.95 14.00 16.05
C ALA A 168 5.31 13.29 15.91
N ASP A 169 5.38 12.11 16.49
CA ASP A 169 6.51 11.18 16.41
C ASP A 169 6.86 10.87 14.94
N TRP A 170 8.16 10.87 14.60
CA TRP A 170 8.70 10.80 13.22
C TRP A 170 8.39 11.98 12.29
N SER A 171 8.02 13.15 12.84
CA SER A 171 7.78 14.36 12.06
C SER A 171 9.03 14.88 11.34
N LYS A 172 8.78 15.64 10.27
CA LYS A 172 9.82 16.30 9.48
C LYS A 172 9.56 17.80 9.48
N PHE A 173 10.56 18.58 9.86
CA PHE A 173 10.49 20.05 9.83
C PHE A 173 11.69 20.60 9.05
N THR A 174 11.52 21.76 8.43
CA THR A 174 12.58 22.36 7.60
C THR A 174 13.62 23.06 8.45
N ALA A 175 14.83 23.29 7.92
CA ALA A 175 15.95 23.90 8.64
C ALA A 175 15.66 25.33 9.17
N ASP A 176 14.73 26.05 8.56
CA ASP A 176 14.21 27.36 9.02
C ASP A 176 13.15 27.25 10.12
N GLN A 177 12.70 26.04 10.43
CA GLN A 177 11.68 25.74 11.43
C GLN A 177 12.25 24.94 12.61
N ILE A 178 13.57 24.99 12.83
CA ILE A 178 14.21 24.35 13.98
C ILE A 178 13.68 25.01 15.26
N PRO A 179 13.15 24.24 16.22
CA PRO A 179 12.70 24.78 17.51
C PRO A 179 13.84 25.47 18.28
N ASP A 180 13.51 26.53 19.01
CA ASP A 180 14.47 27.25 19.86
C ASP A 180 15.03 26.37 20.99
N ASP A 181 14.25 25.36 21.41
CA ASP A 181 14.58 24.39 22.45
C ASP A 181 15.12 23.06 21.90
N TRP A 182 15.60 23.03 20.65
CA TRP A 182 16.08 21.81 19.99
C TRP A 182 17.20 21.09 20.77
N GLY A 183 16.79 20.04 21.49
CA GLY A 183 17.61 19.33 22.49
C GLY A 183 18.38 18.11 21.99
N CYS A 184 18.37 17.79 20.69
CA CYS A 184 18.98 16.56 20.18
C CYS A 184 20.49 16.49 20.47
N GLN A 185 20.96 15.39 21.05
CA GLN A 185 22.36 15.22 21.48
C GLN A 185 23.21 14.41 20.49
N CYS A 186 22.73 14.16 19.27
CA CYS A 186 23.51 13.40 18.29
C CYS A 186 24.78 14.16 17.85
N PRO A 187 25.84 13.47 17.39
CA PRO A 187 27.09 14.12 16.99
C PRO A 187 26.92 15.21 15.91
N ALA A 188 25.94 15.05 15.02
CA ALA A 188 25.60 16.05 14.02
C ALA A 188 25.04 17.34 14.66
N CYS A 189 24.11 17.21 15.61
CA CYS A 189 23.53 18.35 16.31
C CYS A 189 24.54 19.03 17.24
N GLU A 190 25.46 18.29 17.85
CA GLU A 190 26.58 18.88 18.58
C GLU A 190 27.48 19.74 17.67
N HIS A 191 27.77 19.25 16.46
CA HIS A 191 28.54 20.01 15.48
C HIS A 191 27.75 21.25 15.01
N LEU A 192 26.47 21.11 14.68
CA LEU A 192 25.60 22.22 14.30
C LEU A 192 25.51 23.29 15.40
N ARG A 193 25.45 22.92 16.68
CA ARG A 193 25.49 23.88 17.80
C ARG A 193 26.80 24.67 17.88
N ARG A 194 27.93 24.06 17.53
CA ARG A 194 29.23 24.77 17.47
C ARG A 194 29.30 25.77 16.32
N ILE A 195 28.65 25.45 15.20
CA ILE A 195 28.57 26.34 14.02
C ILE A 195 27.53 27.44 14.23
N GLY A 196 26.41 27.12 14.89
CA GLY A 196 25.23 27.97 15.07
C GLY A 196 24.12 27.64 14.09
N PHE A 197 22.89 27.49 14.60
CA PHE A 197 21.70 27.23 13.76
C PHE A 197 21.36 28.43 12.86
N GLU A 198 21.66 29.66 13.29
CA GLU A 198 21.53 30.87 12.46
C GLU A 198 22.42 30.80 11.21
N GLN A 199 23.66 30.30 11.35
CA GLN A 199 24.59 30.14 10.24
C GLN A 199 24.10 29.07 9.25
N LEU A 200 23.56 27.95 9.75
CA LEU A 200 22.89 26.94 8.93
C LEU A 200 21.75 27.57 8.12
N GLN A 201 20.85 28.33 8.76
CA GLN A 201 19.71 28.95 8.10
C GLN A 201 20.15 29.97 7.04
N SER A 202 21.08 30.86 7.39
CA SER A 202 21.65 31.83 6.47
C SER A 202 22.22 31.14 5.22
N THR A 203 23.09 30.15 5.40
CA THR A 203 23.78 29.47 4.30
C THR A 203 22.81 28.66 3.42
N MET A 204 21.84 27.97 4.03
CA MET A 204 20.91 27.08 3.31
C MET A 204 19.87 27.84 2.48
N TYR A 205 19.53 29.06 2.87
CA TYR A 205 18.51 29.89 2.23
C TYR A 205 19.08 31.09 1.47
N ASP A 206 20.39 31.34 1.50
CA ASP A 206 21.03 32.30 0.59
C ASP A 206 20.83 31.89 -0.88
N SER A 207 20.60 32.88 -1.73
CA SER A 207 20.64 32.79 -3.19
C SER A 207 21.95 32.23 -3.76
N LYS A 208 23.08 32.47 -3.10
CA LYS A 208 24.40 31.96 -3.50
C LYS A 208 24.63 30.57 -2.90
N SER A 209 25.31 29.71 -3.65
CA SER A 209 25.65 28.34 -3.22
C SER A 209 26.88 28.26 -2.31
N TYR A 210 27.59 29.39 -2.13
CA TYR A 210 28.85 29.51 -1.40
C TYR A 210 28.76 30.69 -0.42
N ASP A 211 29.03 30.43 0.86
CA ASP A 211 29.17 31.49 1.85
C ASP A 211 30.61 32.04 1.87
N ARG A 212 30.75 33.32 2.25
CA ARG A 212 32.03 34.02 2.44
C ARG A 212 32.74 33.61 3.73
N ASP A 213 32.06 32.95 4.67
CA ASP A 213 32.56 32.60 6.01
C ASP A 213 33.03 31.14 6.18
N GLY A 214 33.17 30.39 5.07
CA GLY A 214 33.93 29.12 5.04
C GLY A 214 33.11 27.82 5.06
N TYR A 215 31.79 27.87 5.29
CA TYR A 215 30.90 26.70 5.20
C TYR A 215 30.08 26.71 3.90
N MET A 216 29.91 25.53 3.29
CA MET A 216 29.13 25.33 2.07
C MET A 216 27.77 24.70 2.38
N LYS A 217 26.80 24.86 1.48
CA LYS A 217 25.51 24.15 1.57
C LYS A 217 25.68 22.64 1.68
N SER A 218 26.70 22.07 1.04
CA SER A 218 27.03 20.64 1.13
C SER A 218 27.37 20.20 2.54
N ASP A 219 28.06 21.03 3.34
CA ASP A 219 28.41 20.71 4.73
C ASP A 219 27.15 20.59 5.57
N PHE A 220 26.21 21.51 5.37
CA PHE A 220 24.93 21.48 6.05
C PHE A 220 24.02 20.34 5.58
N TYR A 221 23.96 20.03 4.28
CA TYR A 221 23.27 18.83 3.80
C TYR A 221 23.84 17.56 4.43
N ALA A 222 25.17 17.46 4.57
CA ALA A 222 25.84 16.34 5.21
C ALA A 222 25.47 16.24 6.70
N LEU A 223 25.52 17.35 7.44
CA LEU A 223 25.14 17.40 8.86
C LEU A 223 23.67 17.05 9.09
N MET A 224 22.77 17.54 8.25
CA MET A 224 21.35 17.20 8.30
C MET A 224 21.10 15.72 8.02
N SER A 225 21.76 15.18 6.98
CA SER A 225 21.69 13.75 6.66
C SER A 225 22.26 12.91 7.79
N TYR A 226 23.34 13.36 8.44
CA TYR A 226 23.95 12.65 9.55
C TYR A 226 23.05 12.65 10.79
N HIS A 227 22.41 13.78 11.12
CA HIS A 227 21.37 13.83 12.15
C HIS A 227 20.24 12.84 11.86
N ASN A 228 19.68 12.91 10.64
CA ASN A 228 18.58 12.03 10.25
C ASN A 228 18.99 10.55 10.30
N PHE A 229 20.24 10.23 9.96
CA PHE A 229 20.79 8.88 10.11
C PHE A 229 20.88 8.45 11.58
N CYS A 230 21.37 9.32 12.47
CA CYS A 230 21.40 9.05 13.91
C CYS A 230 20.00 8.73 14.45
N VAL A 231 18.95 9.43 13.99
CA VAL A 231 17.57 9.13 14.39
C VAL A 231 17.15 7.71 14.01
N TYR A 232 17.47 7.23 12.80
CA TYR A 232 17.20 5.85 12.39
C TYR A 232 18.03 4.84 13.19
N GLN A 233 19.31 5.16 13.42
CA GLN A 233 20.22 4.32 14.20
C GLN A 233 19.77 4.18 15.65
N ASP A 234 19.29 5.26 16.25
CA ASP A 234 18.78 5.30 17.63
C ASP A 234 17.50 4.47 17.76
N GLU A 235 16.59 4.50 16.77
CA GLU A 235 15.44 3.59 16.71
C GLU A 235 15.89 2.13 16.66
N MET A 236 16.81 1.77 15.76
CA MET A 236 17.32 0.39 15.63
C MET A 236 17.95 -0.10 16.94
N ASN A 237 18.77 0.74 17.57
CA ASN A 237 19.42 0.41 18.84
C ASN A 237 18.38 0.28 19.98
N HIS A 238 17.35 1.13 19.97
CA HIS A 238 16.28 1.08 20.94
C HIS A 238 15.47 -0.21 20.81
N VAL A 239 15.03 -0.56 19.58
CA VAL A 239 14.30 -1.80 19.30
C VAL A 239 15.12 -3.03 19.73
N ARG A 240 16.42 -3.10 19.39
CA ARG A 240 17.30 -4.18 19.84
C ARG A 240 17.39 -4.29 21.36
N LYS A 241 17.47 -3.15 22.06
CA LYS A 241 17.46 -3.14 23.53
C LYS A 241 16.16 -3.73 24.08
N LEU A 242 15.01 -3.31 23.54
CA LEU A 242 13.69 -3.80 23.95
C LEU A 242 13.51 -5.31 23.70
N ILE A 243 14.13 -5.86 22.66
CA ILE A 243 14.13 -7.31 22.39
C ILE A 243 14.95 -8.05 23.47
N ASN A 244 16.14 -7.54 23.81
CA ASN A 244 17.04 -8.19 24.76
C ASN A 244 16.51 -8.19 26.21
N ASP A 245 15.70 -7.20 26.58
CA ASP A 245 15.19 -7.05 27.96
C ASP A 245 14.14 -8.12 28.35
N SER A 246 13.71 -8.99 27.41
CA SER A 246 13.03 -10.29 27.60
C SER A 246 11.64 -10.30 28.27
N GLY A 247 10.98 -9.15 28.46
CA GLY A 247 9.66 -9.01 29.11
C GLY A 247 8.51 -8.59 28.18
N GLY A 248 8.73 -8.53 26.86
CA GLY A 248 7.76 -8.05 25.89
C GLY A 248 7.69 -6.51 25.83
N GLU A 249 8.80 -5.84 26.15
CA GLU A 249 8.96 -4.40 26.11
C GLU A 249 8.82 -3.85 24.68
N LEU A 250 9.20 -4.63 23.66
CA LEU A 250 8.97 -4.26 22.26
C LEU A 250 7.46 -4.17 21.95
N LEU A 251 6.67 -5.13 22.41
CA LEU A 251 5.21 -5.09 22.25
C LEU A 251 4.61 -3.89 22.97
N GLU A 252 5.07 -3.62 24.20
CA GLU A 252 4.62 -2.44 24.97
C GLU A 252 4.92 -1.14 24.22
N TYR A 253 6.13 -1.02 23.68
CA TYR A 253 6.54 0.13 22.89
C TYR A 253 5.68 0.29 21.62
N VAL A 254 5.46 -0.77 20.84
CA VAL A 254 4.60 -0.75 19.66
C VAL A 254 3.14 -0.40 20.03
N ALA A 255 2.64 -0.91 21.15
CA ALA A 255 1.30 -0.57 21.65
C ALA A 255 1.19 0.92 22.06
N LYS A 256 2.23 1.49 22.68
CA LYS A 256 2.31 2.94 22.96
C LYS A 256 2.33 3.75 21.67
N MET A 257 3.12 3.36 20.67
CA MET A 257 3.11 4.00 19.34
C MET A 257 1.73 3.94 18.68
N ALA A 258 1.05 2.78 18.77
CA ALA A 258 -0.31 2.61 18.28
C ALA A 258 -1.32 3.52 18.98
N ARG A 259 -1.23 3.68 20.30
CA ARG A 259 -2.11 4.59 21.07
C ARG A 259 -1.94 6.05 20.67
N ASN A 260 -0.72 6.44 20.34
CA ASN A 260 -0.39 7.78 19.88
C ASN A 260 -0.62 7.99 18.37
N ASP A 261 -1.19 7.00 17.69
CA ASP A 261 -1.48 6.99 16.25
C ASP A 261 -0.28 7.35 15.36
N VAL A 262 0.91 6.91 15.78
CA VAL A 262 2.14 7.15 15.04
C VAL A 262 2.06 6.41 13.71
N GLY A 263 1.97 7.15 12.61
CA GLY A 263 2.06 6.58 11.27
C GLY A 263 1.05 5.46 10.94
N ASN A 264 -0.17 5.51 11.50
CA ASN A 264 -1.20 4.48 11.37
C ASN A 264 -0.82 3.12 11.99
N ILE A 265 0.16 3.06 12.91
CA ILE A 265 0.57 1.80 13.59
C ILE A 265 -0.63 1.15 14.30
N LYS A 266 -1.60 1.93 14.79
CA LYS A 266 -2.85 1.38 15.35
C LYS A 266 -3.56 0.44 14.39
N ARG A 267 -3.70 0.85 13.14
CA ARG A 267 -4.39 0.07 12.10
C ARG A 267 -3.57 -1.16 11.71
N ALA A 268 -2.26 -0.97 11.58
CA ALA A 268 -1.32 -2.04 11.25
C ALA A 268 -1.28 -3.13 12.35
N LEU A 269 -1.17 -2.72 13.62
CA LEU A 269 -1.16 -3.64 14.76
C LEU A 269 -2.49 -4.39 14.88
N LYS A 270 -3.62 -3.70 14.68
CA LYS A 270 -4.93 -4.37 14.61
C LYS A 270 -4.95 -5.44 13.52
N ARG A 271 -4.48 -5.11 12.32
CA ARG A 271 -4.40 -6.07 11.21
C ARG A 271 -3.56 -7.29 11.58
N ALA A 272 -2.40 -7.08 12.21
CA ALA A 272 -1.51 -8.18 12.61
C ALA A 272 -2.19 -9.19 13.54
N THR A 273 -3.02 -8.69 14.47
CA THR A 273 -3.75 -9.54 15.44
C THR A 273 -4.84 -10.41 14.83
N VAL A 274 -5.21 -10.19 13.56
CA VAL A 274 -6.22 -11.01 12.89
C VAL A 274 -5.69 -12.44 12.69
N ARG A 275 -4.43 -12.56 12.28
CA ARG A 275 -3.76 -13.84 12.01
C ARG A 275 -2.93 -14.31 13.21
N ASP A 276 -2.25 -13.38 13.88
CA ASP A 276 -1.46 -13.68 15.06
C ASP A 276 -2.31 -13.64 16.35
N ARG A 277 -2.83 -14.81 16.71
CA ARG A 277 -3.64 -15.00 17.92
C ARG A 277 -2.84 -14.84 19.19
N GLU A 278 -1.55 -15.14 19.16
CA GLU A 278 -0.69 -14.99 20.33
C GLU A 278 -0.47 -13.51 20.61
N LEU A 279 -0.10 -12.71 19.61
CA LEU A 279 -0.02 -11.26 19.70
C LEU A 279 -1.35 -10.65 20.18
N ALA A 280 -2.48 -11.12 19.66
CA ALA A 280 -3.80 -10.71 20.10
C ALA A 280 -4.03 -11.00 21.60
N GLN A 281 -3.63 -12.18 22.07
CA GLN A 281 -3.72 -12.54 23.48
C GLN A 281 -2.79 -11.69 24.35
N GLN A 282 -1.52 -11.54 23.96
CA GLN A 282 -0.52 -10.77 24.69
C GLN A 282 -0.93 -9.29 24.85
N LEU A 283 -1.59 -8.70 23.85
CA LEU A 283 -2.17 -7.36 23.93
C LEU A 283 -3.34 -7.28 24.90
N ARG A 284 -4.26 -8.25 24.89
CA ARG A 284 -5.40 -8.29 25.83
C ARG A 284 -4.94 -8.42 27.27
N GLU A 285 -3.96 -9.28 27.54
CA GLU A 285 -3.36 -9.47 28.88
C GLU A 285 -2.71 -8.18 29.41
N ARG A 286 -2.19 -7.34 28.52
CA ARG A 286 -1.63 -6.02 28.84
C ARG A 286 -2.69 -4.89 28.91
N GLY A 287 -3.97 -5.20 28.68
CA GLY A 287 -5.06 -4.24 28.72
C GLY A 287 -5.30 -3.46 27.43
N TYR A 288 -4.62 -3.82 26.33
CA TYR A 288 -4.75 -3.17 25.02
C TYR A 288 -5.86 -3.76 24.15
N ASN A 289 -7.02 -4.07 24.73
CA ASN A 289 -8.14 -4.71 24.03
C ASN A 289 -8.57 -3.95 22.75
N ARG A 290 -8.49 -2.61 22.75
CA ARG A 290 -8.86 -1.76 21.60
C ARG A 290 -7.82 -1.75 20.47
N LEU A 291 -6.65 -2.35 20.66
CA LEU A 291 -5.62 -2.54 19.63
C LEU A 291 -5.71 -3.92 18.95
N VAL A 292 -6.68 -4.73 19.35
CA VAL A 292 -6.94 -6.05 18.78
C VAL A 292 -8.10 -5.95 17.79
N ALA A 293 -8.06 -6.74 16.73
CA ALA A 293 -9.17 -6.86 15.77
C ALA A 293 -10.40 -7.52 16.40
N ASP A 294 -11.60 -7.11 15.95
CA ASP A 294 -12.85 -7.67 16.43
C ASP A 294 -13.13 -9.04 15.77
N GLN A 295 -13.94 -9.90 16.42
CA GLN A 295 -14.23 -11.27 15.93
C GLN A 295 -14.83 -11.30 14.51
N SER A 296 -15.55 -10.24 14.10
CA SER A 296 -16.09 -10.12 12.73
C SER A 296 -15.02 -9.97 11.66
N ASP A 297 -13.89 -9.35 12.00
CA ASP A 297 -12.79 -9.08 11.07
C ASP A 297 -11.97 -10.36 10.83
N ALA A 298 -11.86 -11.23 11.85
CA ALA A 298 -11.14 -12.50 11.78
C ALA A 298 -11.94 -13.66 11.17
N GLU A 299 -13.27 -13.63 11.23
CA GLU A 299 -14.13 -14.65 10.60
C GLU A 299 -14.30 -14.44 9.09
N GLN A 300 -14.24 -13.20 8.59
CA GLN A 300 -14.30 -12.91 7.14
C GLN A 300 -13.08 -13.45 6.39
N GLU A 301 -11.89 -13.38 6.98
CA GLU A 301 -10.65 -13.80 6.32
C GLU A 301 -10.47 -15.32 6.28
N ARG A 302 -11.04 -16.06 7.25
CA ARG A 302 -11.07 -17.53 7.23
C ARG A 302 -11.90 -18.12 6.08
N LEU A 303 -12.75 -17.30 5.43
CA LEU A 303 -13.56 -17.70 4.28
C LEU A 303 -12.90 -17.34 2.94
N ASP A 304 -11.81 -16.56 2.95
CA ASP A 304 -11.08 -16.13 1.75
C ASP A 304 -9.95 -17.11 1.34
N LEU A 305 -9.81 -18.24 2.03
CA LEU A 305 -8.77 -19.28 1.84
C LEU A 305 -8.85 -20.12 0.54
N ASP A 306 -9.88 -19.94 -0.30
CA ASP A 306 -10.15 -20.79 -1.49
C ASP A 306 -10.12 -19.99 -2.81
N ILE A 307 -9.03 -19.27 -3.12
CA ILE A 307 -8.82 -18.67 -4.44
C ILE A 307 -7.41 -19.01 -4.97
N PRO A 308 -7.28 -19.65 -6.15
CA PRO A 308 -5.97 -19.87 -6.77
C PRO A 308 -5.40 -18.54 -7.28
N VAL A 309 -4.14 -18.26 -6.94
CA VAL A 309 -3.39 -17.08 -7.37
C VAL A 309 -2.56 -17.44 -8.61
N ASP A 310 -2.67 -16.62 -9.66
CA ASP A 310 -1.85 -16.70 -10.87
C ASP A 310 -0.99 -15.43 -10.97
N ASP A 311 0.26 -15.63 -11.37
CA ASP A 311 1.43 -14.76 -11.22
C ASP A 311 1.47 -13.54 -12.15
N GLN A 312 1.53 -12.27 -11.70
CA GLN A 312 1.84 -11.11 -12.59
C GLN A 312 2.68 -9.98 -11.94
N GLU A 313 3.45 -9.25 -12.76
CA GLU A 313 4.71 -8.53 -12.48
C GLU A 313 4.77 -7.13 -13.15
N ILE A 314 4.40 -6.04 -12.45
CA ILE A 314 5.11 -4.74 -12.32
C ILE A 314 5.74 -4.02 -13.53
N SER A 315 5.31 -4.14 -14.80
CA SER A 315 6.01 -3.46 -15.93
C SER A 315 5.78 -1.93 -16.01
N LEU A 316 6.87 -1.17 -16.11
CA LEU A 316 6.95 0.30 -16.21
C LEU A 316 7.09 0.83 -17.66
N GLU A 317 6.93 0.00 -18.68
CA GLU A 317 7.23 0.37 -20.08
C GLU A 317 6.24 1.35 -20.73
N HIS A 318 5.05 1.54 -20.16
CA HIS A 318 3.95 2.24 -20.82
C HIS A 318 3.56 3.56 -20.16
N THR A 319 3.12 4.55 -20.96
CA THR A 319 2.57 5.84 -20.50
C THR A 319 1.11 6.00 -20.93
N PRO A 320 0.32 6.91 -20.31
CA PRO A 320 -1.09 7.11 -20.69
C PRO A 320 -1.32 7.48 -22.17
N GLU A 321 -0.30 7.98 -22.86
CA GLU A 321 -0.33 8.35 -24.28
C GLU A 321 -0.23 7.15 -25.24
N ASP A 322 0.16 5.97 -24.76
CA ASP A 322 0.37 4.78 -25.61
C ASP A 322 -0.94 4.16 -26.14
N PHE A 323 -2.07 4.51 -25.54
CA PHE A 323 -3.38 4.14 -26.03
C PHE A 323 -4.43 5.20 -25.72
N ASN A 324 -5.16 5.58 -26.77
CA ASN A 324 -6.39 6.35 -26.72
C ASN A 324 -7.28 5.88 -27.86
N ILE A 325 -8.50 5.47 -27.53
CA ILE A 325 -9.43 4.90 -28.51
C ILE A 325 -9.85 5.91 -29.58
N LEU A 326 -9.91 7.20 -29.25
CA LEU A 326 -10.31 8.25 -30.19
C LEU A 326 -9.26 8.51 -31.28
N ASP A 327 -8.02 8.09 -31.06
CA ASP A 327 -6.96 8.19 -32.07
C ASP A 327 -6.98 7.02 -33.08
N ARG A 328 -7.80 5.99 -32.84
CA ARG A 328 -7.93 4.79 -33.69
C ARG A 328 -8.95 5.00 -34.81
N LYS A 329 -8.46 5.19 -36.04
CA LYS A 329 -9.32 5.35 -37.23
C LYS A 329 -10.06 4.06 -37.65
N ASP A 330 -9.58 2.92 -37.18
CA ASP A 330 -10.12 1.59 -37.44
C ASP A 330 -11.23 1.19 -36.46
N TYR A 331 -11.48 1.98 -35.41
CA TYR A 331 -12.51 1.68 -34.45
C TYR A 331 -13.91 2.00 -34.99
N ARG A 332 -14.83 1.04 -34.82
CA ARG A 332 -16.26 1.14 -35.12
C ARG A 332 -17.03 0.43 -34.01
N VAL A 333 -18.17 0.98 -33.63
CA VAL A 333 -19.19 0.27 -32.85
C VAL A 333 -19.99 -0.61 -33.83
N GLY A 334 -20.41 -1.80 -33.41
CA GLY A 334 -21.24 -2.69 -34.21
C GLY A 334 -22.73 -2.36 -34.07
N ASP A 335 -23.58 -3.36 -34.30
CA ASP A 335 -25.04 -3.25 -34.18
C ASP A 335 -25.54 -3.59 -32.76
N GLU A 336 -24.65 -3.57 -31.76
CA GLU A 336 -25.01 -3.85 -30.36
C GLU A 336 -25.88 -2.73 -29.78
N ARG A 337 -26.87 -3.11 -28.97
CA ARG A 337 -27.86 -2.16 -28.42
C ARG A 337 -27.42 -1.52 -27.11
N VAL A 338 -26.60 -2.20 -26.31
CA VAL A 338 -26.22 -1.76 -24.96
C VAL A 338 -24.73 -1.57 -24.85
N LEU A 339 -24.29 -0.42 -24.33
CA LEU A 339 -22.91 -0.21 -23.91
C LEU A 339 -22.73 -0.66 -22.45
N LEU A 340 -21.94 -1.71 -22.23
CA LEU A 340 -21.59 -2.18 -20.89
C LEU A 340 -20.17 -1.73 -20.51
N VAL A 341 -20.09 -0.83 -19.53
CA VAL A 341 -18.85 -0.27 -19.00
C VAL A 341 -18.44 -0.99 -17.72
N ILE A 342 -17.26 -1.61 -17.70
CA ILE A 342 -16.77 -2.40 -16.55
C ILE A 342 -15.37 -1.90 -16.14
N PRO A 343 -15.04 -1.80 -14.84
CA PRO A 343 -13.67 -1.53 -14.39
C PRO A 343 -12.66 -2.56 -14.89
N CYS A 344 -11.42 -2.14 -15.17
CA CYS A 344 -10.38 -3.08 -15.55
C CYS A 344 -10.03 -4.09 -14.44
N SER A 345 -9.66 -5.29 -14.86
CA SER A 345 -9.09 -6.34 -14.01
C SER A 345 -7.56 -6.38 -14.10
N GLN A 346 -6.93 -7.06 -13.14
CA GLN A 346 -5.49 -7.35 -13.20
C GLN A 346 -5.20 -8.30 -14.36
N THR A 347 -5.87 -9.45 -14.42
CA THR A 347 -5.73 -10.43 -15.51
C THR A 347 -6.14 -9.81 -16.84
N LYS A 348 -5.25 -9.91 -17.83
CA LYS A 348 -5.47 -9.46 -19.22
C LYS A 348 -5.22 -10.59 -20.22
N PRO A 349 -5.96 -10.70 -21.33
CA PRO A 349 -7.11 -9.87 -21.74
C PRO A 349 -8.19 -9.86 -20.67
N TYR A 350 -8.83 -8.70 -20.45
CA TYR A 350 -9.73 -8.53 -19.32
C TYR A 350 -10.88 -9.53 -19.38
N SER A 351 -11.34 -9.88 -20.58
CA SER A 351 -12.30 -10.97 -20.86
C SER A 351 -12.00 -12.29 -20.13
N ASN A 352 -10.72 -12.60 -19.88
CA ASN A 352 -10.30 -13.86 -19.26
C ASN A 352 -10.27 -13.77 -17.71
N SER A 353 -10.37 -12.56 -17.15
CA SER A 353 -10.36 -12.35 -15.71
C SER A 353 -11.61 -12.90 -15.04
N ARG A 354 -11.48 -13.33 -13.77
CA ARG A 354 -12.64 -13.76 -12.97
C ARG A 354 -13.71 -12.67 -12.86
N THR A 355 -13.31 -11.41 -12.69
CA THR A 355 -14.23 -10.28 -12.58
C THR A 355 -15.03 -10.06 -13.86
N HIS A 356 -14.42 -10.20 -15.04
CA HIS A 356 -15.16 -10.06 -16.30
C HIS A 356 -15.95 -11.31 -16.64
N ARG A 357 -15.42 -12.51 -16.35
CA ARG A 357 -16.12 -13.78 -16.58
C ARG A 357 -17.43 -13.87 -15.81
N VAL A 358 -17.45 -13.45 -14.55
CA VAL A 358 -18.69 -13.48 -13.75
C VAL A 358 -19.76 -12.54 -14.32
N VAL A 359 -19.35 -11.39 -14.85
CA VAL A 359 -20.27 -10.48 -15.56
C VAL A 359 -20.70 -11.07 -16.91
N ALA A 360 -19.78 -11.68 -17.66
CA ALA A 360 -20.08 -12.35 -18.91
C ALA A 360 -21.05 -13.52 -18.71
N ASP A 361 -20.86 -14.31 -17.65
CA ASP A 361 -21.76 -15.41 -17.29
C ASP A 361 -23.16 -14.88 -16.93
N ALA A 362 -23.24 -13.77 -16.17
CA ALA A 362 -24.51 -13.13 -15.80
C ALA A 362 -25.22 -12.46 -16.99
N THR A 363 -24.49 -12.15 -18.05
CA THR A 363 -25.00 -11.44 -19.24
C THR A 363 -24.98 -12.30 -20.51
N ALA A 364 -24.71 -13.60 -20.37
CA ALA A 364 -24.46 -14.51 -21.48
C ALA A 364 -25.62 -14.59 -22.48
N GLU A 365 -26.85 -14.41 -22.01
CA GLU A 365 -28.07 -14.38 -22.85
C GLU A 365 -28.07 -13.23 -23.87
N TRP A 366 -27.41 -12.11 -23.54
CA TRP A 366 -27.41 -10.89 -24.35
C TRP A 366 -26.04 -10.56 -24.93
N ASN A 367 -25.11 -11.50 -24.97
CA ASN A 367 -23.72 -11.25 -25.37
C ASN A 367 -23.61 -10.60 -26.77
N ASP A 368 -24.47 -10.98 -27.72
CA ASP A 368 -24.50 -10.41 -29.08
C ASP A 368 -25.16 -9.02 -29.16
N GLN A 369 -25.75 -8.54 -28.06
CA GLN A 369 -26.42 -7.23 -27.97
C GLN A 369 -25.66 -6.24 -27.10
N ILE A 370 -24.54 -6.66 -26.47
CA ILE A 370 -23.76 -5.87 -25.53
C ILE A 370 -22.40 -5.54 -26.14
N HIS A 371 -22.16 -4.24 -26.33
CA HIS A 371 -20.82 -3.73 -26.62
C HIS A 371 -20.08 -3.47 -25.31
N LYS A 372 -18.99 -4.20 -25.09
CA LYS A 372 -18.24 -4.15 -23.84
C LYS A 372 -17.04 -3.23 -23.91
N VAL A 373 -16.96 -2.31 -22.94
CA VAL A 373 -15.84 -1.38 -22.76
C VAL A 373 -15.30 -1.47 -21.36
N THR A 374 -13.99 -1.69 -21.26
CA THR A 374 -13.28 -1.76 -20.00
C THR A 374 -12.67 -0.40 -19.66
N VAL A 375 -12.89 0.12 -18.45
CA VAL A 375 -12.27 1.37 -17.97
C VAL A 375 -10.93 1.03 -17.34
N SER A 376 -9.86 1.26 -18.10
CA SER A 376 -8.48 1.19 -17.64
C SER A 376 -8.12 2.42 -16.81
N GLY A 377 -7.51 2.20 -15.63
CA GLY A 377 -6.93 3.31 -14.86
C GLY A 377 -5.78 4.04 -15.56
N MET A 378 -5.19 3.42 -16.59
CA MET A 378 -4.10 4.00 -17.37
C MET A 378 -4.60 4.71 -18.62
N TYR A 379 -5.48 4.07 -19.37
CA TYR A 379 -5.83 4.52 -20.72
C TYR A 379 -7.24 5.10 -20.85
N GLY A 380 -8.12 4.89 -19.87
CA GLY A 380 -9.53 5.19 -20.02
C GLY A 380 -10.30 4.06 -20.70
N PRO A 381 -11.27 4.36 -21.59
CA PRO A 381 -12.09 3.34 -22.24
C PRO A 381 -11.28 2.48 -23.21
N VAL A 382 -11.35 1.16 -23.01
CA VAL A 382 -10.72 0.13 -23.82
C VAL A 382 -11.80 -0.85 -24.29
N PRO A 383 -12.24 -0.77 -25.56
CA PRO A 383 -13.17 -1.75 -26.12
C PRO A 383 -12.57 -3.16 -26.15
N GLU A 384 -13.41 -4.19 -25.97
CA GLU A 384 -12.97 -5.59 -25.85
C GLU A 384 -12.05 -6.06 -27.00
N GLN A 385 -12.33 -5.63 -28.24
CA GLN A 385 -11.53 -5.96 -29.42
C GLN A 385 -10.06 -5.50 -29.35
N TYR A 386 -9.73 -4.55 -28.48
CA TYR A 386 -8.39 -4.01 -28.30
C TYR A 386 -7.65 -4.58 -27.08
N GLU A 387 -8.29 -5.41 -26.25
CA GLU A 387 -7.66 -5.99 -25.05
C GLU A 387 -6.43 -6.86 -25.34
N ASN A 388 -6.30 -7.34 -26.59
CA ASN A 388 -5.19 -8.17 -27.02
C ASN A 388 -3.94 -7.40 -27.47
N LEU A 389 -4.01 -6.06 -27.55
CA LEU A 389 -2.85 -5.24 -27.90
C LEU A 389 -1.75 -5.35 -26.85
N SER A 390 -0.50 -5.33 -27.30
CA SER A 390 0.66 -5.44 -26.42
C SER A 390 0.61 -4.41 -25.31
N GLN A 391 0.44 -3.12 -25.62
CA GLN A 391 0.43 -2.06 -24.60
C GLN A 391 -0.71 -2.16 -23.57
N ILE A 392 -1.80 -2.89 -23.90
CA ILE A 392 -2.89 -3.13 -22.95
C ILE A 392 -2.57 -4.33 -22.06
N LYS A 393 -1.99 -5.39 -22.63
CA LYS A 393 -1.55 -6.59 -21.89
C LYS A 393 -0.43 -6.31 -20.91
N SER A 394 0.55 -5.48 -21.28
CA SER A 394 1.79 -5.29 -20.53
C SER A 394 1.75 -4.14 -19.52
N TYR A 395 0.76 -3.25 -19.52
CA TYR A 395 0.72 -2.20 -18.50
C TYR A 395 0.30 -2.79 -17.15
N GLU A 396 0.89 -2.37 -16.04
CA GLU A 396 0.44 -2.80 -14.71
C GLU A 396 0.16 -1.58 -13.84
N TYR A 397 -1.07 -1.08 -13.93
CA TYR A 397 -1.51 0.09 -13.17
C TYR A 397 -2.98 -0.04 -12.72
N VAL A 398 -3.24 0.28 -11.46
CA VAL A 398 -4.58 0.29 -10.87
C VAL A 398 -4.87 1.70 -10.39
N LEU A 399 -6.03 2.24 -10.77
CA LEU A 399 -6.44 3.58 -10.36
C LEU A 399 -6.61 3.63 -8.83
N THR A 400 -5.91 4.55 -8.17
CA THR A 400 -6.02 4.74 -6.71
C THR A 400 -6.84 5.98 -6.35
N ASN A 401 -7.38 6.03 -5.13
CA ASN A 401 -8.14 7.19 -4.63
C ASN A 401 -7.27 8.43 -4.38
N ALA A 402 -5.94 8.30 -4.35
CA ALA A 402 -5.02 9.40 -4.06
C ALA A 402 -4.71 10.27 -5.29
N GLU A 403 -4.92 9.75 -6.50
CA GLU A 403 -4.45 10.35 -7.75
C GLU A 403 -5.55 11.12 -8.50
N LYS A 404 -6.05 12.20 -7.89
CA LYS A 404 -7.18 12.98 -8.44
C LYS A 404 -6.99 13.45 -9.88
N GLN A 405 -5.77 13.88 -10.26
CA GLN A 405 -5.47 14.33 -11.63
C GLN A 405 -5.64 13.20 -12.65
N ARG A 406 -5.27 11.97 -12.28
CA ARG A 406 -5.36 10.81 -13.16
C ARG A 406 -6.78 10.27 -13.27
N GLN A 407 -7.54 10.32 -12.16
CA GLN A 407 -8.98 10.08 -12.21
C GLN A 407 -9.66 11.05 -13.19
N GLN A 408 -9.33 12.33 -13.13
CA GLN A 408 -9.88 13.32 -14.04
C GLN A 408 -9.54 13.00 -15.50
N LEU A 409 -8.31 12.62 -15.81
CA LEU A 409 -7.93 12.19 -17.17
C LEU A 409 -8.78 11.02 -17.68
N VAL A 410 -9.00 10.00 -16.83
CA VAL A 410 -9.84 8.85 -17.18
C VAL A 410 -11.30 9.26 -17.37
N VAL A 411 -11.81 10.15 -16.52
CA VAL A 411 -13.16 10.73 -16.67
C VAL A 411 -13.27 11.46 -18.01
N ASP A 412 -12.35 12.38 -18.31
CA ASP A 412 -12.35 13.19 -19.54
C ASP A 412 -12.31 12.29 -20.80
N ARG A 413 -11.50 11.23 -20.77
CA ARG A 413 -11.42 10.24 -21.86
C ARG A 413 -12.69 9.43 -22.01
N LEU A 414 -13.30 9.00 -20.90
CA LEU A 414 -14.57 8.27 -20.93
C LEU A 414 -15.71 9.17 -21.43
N VAL A 415 -15.77 10.43 -20.99
CA VAL A 415 -16.73 11.43 -21.50
C VAL A 415 -16.55 11.62 -23.00
N SER A 416 -15.32 11.85 -23.47
CA SER A 416 -15.04 12.03 -24.91
C SER A 416 -15.44 10.81 -25.74
N TYR A 417 -15.27 9.60 -25.19
CA TYR A 417 -15.75 8.37 -25.83
C TYR A 417 -17.27 8.30 -25.90
N LEU A 418 -17.98 8.67 -24.82
CA LEU A 418 -19.44 8.69 -24.78
C LEU A 418 -20.02 9.77 -25.70
N GLU A 419 -19.38 10.93 -25.81
CA GLU A 419 -19.81 11.99 -26.74
C GLU A 419 -19.73 11.54 -28.21
N GLU A 420 -18.70 10.77 -28.57
CA GLU A 420 -18.51 10.28 -29.95
C GLU A 420 -19.40 9.06 -30.27
N TYR A 421 -19.54 8.12 -29.33
CA TYR A 421 -20.15 6.81 -29.60
C TYR A 421 -21.43 6.52 -28.80
N GLY A 422 -21.67 7.20 -27.69
CA GLY A 422 -22.74 6.88 -26.73
C GLY A 422 -24.14 6.94 -27.34
N SER A 423 -24.39 7.85 -28.29
CA SER A 423 -25.68 7.99 -28.98
C SER A 423 -26.04 6.83 -29.91
N GLN A 424 -25.11 5.90 -30.16
CA GLN A 424 -25.34 4.71 -30.99
C GLN A 424 -25.93 3.54 -30.19
N PHE A 425 -26.00 3.65 -28.86
CA PHE A 425 -26.55 2.63 -27.98
C PHE A 425 -27.92 3.07 -27.46
N ASP A 426 -28.85 2.12 -27.33
CA ASP A 426 -30.16 2.33 -26.73
C ASP A 426 -30.05 2.57 -25.21
N ALA A 427 -29.01 2.02 -24.58
CA ALA A 427 -28.73 2.22 -23.16
C ALA A 427 -27.24 2.12 -22.83
N ILE A 428 -26.85 2.85 -21.79
CA ILE A 428 -25.49 2.85 -21.25
C ILE A 428 -25.52 2.36 -19.81
N VAL A 429 -24.86 1.25 -19.55
CA VAL A 429 -24.86 0.58 -18.25
C VAL A 429 -23.43 0.43 -17.76
N GLY A 430 -23.14 0.89 -16.55
CA GLY A 430 -21.86 0.68 -15.87
C GLY A 430 -22.01 -0.35 -14.77
N TYR A 431 -21.17 -1.38 -14.71
CA TYR A 431 -21.14 -2.31 -13.59
C TYR A 431 -19.87 -2.10 -12.76
N ALA A 432 -19.97 -1.36 -11.66
CA ALA A 432 -18.83 -0.96 -10.86
C ALA A 432 -19.15 -0.89 -9.36
N THR A 433 -18.41 -1.69 -8.59
CA THR A 433 -18.60 -1.82 -7.14
C THR A 433 -17.50 -1.15 -6.32
N SER A 434 -16.25 -1.16 -6.82
CA SER A 434 -15.13 -0.51 -6.15
C SER A 434 -15.29 1.01 -6.15
N LYS A 435 -15.05 1.66 -4.99
CA LYS A 435 -15.24 3.11 -4.81
C LYS A 435 -14.59 3.95 -5.90
N THR A 436 -13.34 3.64 -6.26
CA THR A 436 -12.53 4.44 -7.19
C THR A 436 -13.11 4.44 -8.60
N TYR A 437 -13.28 3.26 -9.21
CA TYR A 437 -13.82 3.15 -10.57
C TYR A 437 -15.28 3.51 -10.64
N ARG A 438 -16.07 3.20 -9.61
CA ARG A 438 -17.45 3.63 -9.53
C ARG A 438 -17.56 5.17 -9.57
N THR A 439 -16.74 5.87 -8.79
CA THR A 439 -16.73 7.35 -8.79
C THR A 439 -16.40 7.92 -10.17
N VAL A 440 -15.42 7.33 -10.86
CA VAL A 440 -15.02 7.75 -12.21
C VAL A 440 -16.15 7.55 -13.23
N ILE A 441 -16.78 6.38 -13.22
CA ILE A 441 -17.87 6.05 -14.15
C ILE A 441 -19.10 6.91 -13.84
N GLU A 442 -19.48 7.06 -12.57
CA GLU A 442 -20.59 7.93 -12.13
C GLU A 442 -20.35 9.39 -12.57
N GLN A 443 -19.12 9.90 -12.43
CA GLN A 443 -18.77 11.25 -12.87
C GLN A 443 -18.83 11.42 -14.38
N ALA A 444 -18.37 10.43 -15.15
CA ALA A 444 -18.41 10.49 -16.60
C ALA A 444 -19.86 10.44 -17.11
N PHE A 445 -20.70 9.55 -16.58
CA PHE A 445 -22.11 9.44 -16.96
C PHE A 445 -22.90 10.69 -16.58
N ALA A 446 -22.63 11.27 -15.40
CA ALA A 446 -23.24 12.53 -14.99
C ALA A 446 -22.85 13.72 -15.89
N GLN A 447 -21.62 13.74 -16.42
CA GLN A 447 -21.17 14.79 -17.34
C GLN A 447 -21.73 14.61 -18.76
N TYR A 448 -21.79 13.37 -19.24
CA TYR A 448 -22.40 13.05 -20.53
C TYR A 448 -23.92 13.29 -20.52
N GLY A 449 -24.58 13.02 -19.39
CA GLY A 449 -26.02 13.26 -19.18
C GLY A 449 -26.90 12.02 -19.36
N ASP A 450 -26.31 10.84 -19.54
CA ASP A 450 -27.02 9.57 -19.70
C ASP A 450 -26.20 8.40 -19.15
N GLY A 451 -26.88 7.32 -18.77
CA GLY A 451 -26.32 6.07 -18.26
C GLY A 451 -26.58 5.81 -16.78
N VAL A 452 -26.55 4.52 -16.40
CA VAL A 452 -26.79 4.05 -15.02
C VAL A 452 -25.63 3.22 -14.52
N VAL A 453 -25.25 3.39 -13.25
CA VAL A 453 -24.21 2.58 -12.60
C VAL A 453 -24.84 1.61 -11.61
N LEU A 454 -24.66 0.32 -11.89
CA LEU A 454 -25.11 -0.81 -11.10
C LEU A 454 -23.94 -1.43 -10.31
N PRO A 455 -24.22 -2.05 -9.15
CA PRO A 455 -25.50 -2.03 -8.42
C PRO A 455 -25.85 -0.61 -7.93
N LYS A 456 -27.14 -0.26 -7.76
CA LYS A 456 -27.53 1.10 -7.34
C LYS A 456 -27.07 1.42 -5.91
N GLU A 457 -27.24 0.46 -5.00
CA GLU A 457 -26.88 0.58 -3.59
C GLU A 457 -26.10 -0.65 -3.10
N PRO A 458 -24.81 -0.80 -3.48
CA PRO A 458 -23.99 -1.89 -2.98
C PRO A 458 -23.86 -1.80 -1.45
N LYS A 459 -23.87 -2.93 -0.74
CA LYS A 459 -23.74 -2.90 0.73
C LYS A 459 -22.41 -2.27 1.18
N MET A 460 -21.37 -2.39 0.35
CA MET A 460 -20.06 -1.77 0.55
C MET A 460 -19.46 -1.33 -0.80
N ARG A 461 -18.64 -0.29 -0.84
CA ARG A 461 -17.99 0.14 -2.10
C ARG A 461 -16.66 -0.59 -2.34
N ALA A 462 -16.71 -1.92 -2.43
CA ALA A 462 -15.56 -2.82 -2.50
C ALA A 462 -15.69 -3.84 -3.64
N LEU A 463 -14.57 -4.44 -4.07
CA LEU A 463 -14.56 -5.45 -5.13
C LEU A 463 -15.35 -6.72 -4.77
N THR A 464 -15.49 -7.05 -3.49
CA THR A 464 -16.27 -8.22 -3.03
C THR A 464 -17.75 -8.15 -3.45
N GLU A 465 -18.33 -6.95 -3.53
CA GLU A 465 -19.68 -6.78 -4.05
C GLU A 465 -19.81 -7.13 -5.54
N HIS A 466 -18.71 -7.12 -6.31
CA HIS A 466 -18.70 -7.46 -7.74
C HIS A 466 -19.18 -8.89 -7.99
N PHE A 467 -18.91 -9.79 -7.05
CA PHE A 467 -19.20 -11.22 -7.15
C PHE A 467 -20.50 -11.62 -6.47
N ARG A 468 -21.23 -10.67 -5.87
CA ARG A 468 -22.47 -11.01 -5.18
C ARG A 468 -23.58 -11.30 -6.19
N THR A 469 -24.21 -12.45 -6.01
CA THR A 469 -25.33 -12.90 -6.83
C THR A 469 -26.42 -11.84 -6.93
N THR A 470 -26.80 -11.19 -5.82
CA THR A 470 -27.83 -10.15 -5.82
C THR A 470 -27.51 -8.94 -6.69
N ASN A 471 -26.22 -8.58 -6.81
CA ASN A 471 -25.79 -7.43 -7.61
C ASN A 471 -25.67 -7.79 -9.10
N LEU A 472 -25.32 -9.05 -9.39
CA LEU A 472 -25.31 -9.59 -10.75
C LEU A 472 -26.74 -9.81 -11.26
N GLU A 473 -27.65 -10.27 -10.40
CA GLU A 473 -29.09 -10.36 -10.66
C GLU A 473 -29.66 -8.97 -10.98
N GLU A 474 -29.32 -7.93 -10.22
CA GLU A 474 -29.73 -6.55 -10.53
C GLU A 474 -29.25 -6.09 -11.92
N LEU A 475 -28.03 -6.48 -12.33
CA LEU A 475 -27.52 -6.21 -13.68
C LEU A 475 -28.34 -6.96 -14.74
N SER A 476 -28.55 -8.26 -14.56
CA SER A 476 -29.31 -9.08 -15.51
C SER A 476 -30.77 -8.62 -15.63
N GLU A 477 -31.44 -8.31 -14.52
CA GLU A 477 -32.81 -7.78 -14.51
C GLU A 477 -32.91 -6.44 -15.24
N HIS A 478 -31.91 -5.56 -15.05
CA HIS A 478 -31.89 -4.28 -15.75
C HIS A 478 -31.66 -4.43 -17.26
N LEU A 479 -30.78 -5.34 -17.66
CA LEU A 479 -30.54 -5.63 -19.08
C LEU A 479 -31.77 -6.26 -19.73
N ASP A 480 -32.48 -7.14 -19.04
CA ASP A 480 -33.73 -7.73 -19.52
C ASP A 480 -34.79 -6.64 -19.77
N ASP A 481 -35.00 -5.71 -18.83
CA ASP A 481 -35.96 -4.61 -18.97
C ASP A 481 -35.63 -3.70 -20.18
N VAL A 482 -34.35 -3.36 -20.35
CA VAL A 482 -33.87 -2.50 -21.44
C VAL A 482 -33.94 -3.21 -22.81
N LEU A 483 -33.63 -4.51 -22.87
CA LEU A 483 -33.59 -5.24 -24.13
C LEU A 483 -34.97 -5.78 -24.54
N SER A 484 -35.83 -6.11 -23.57
CA SER A 484 -37.22 -6.53 -23.78
C SER A 484 -38.15 -5.37 -24.11
N SER A 485 -37.80 -4.13 -23.71
CA SER A 485 -38.48 -2.95 -24.23
C SER A 485 -38.14 -2.78 -25.73
N THR A 486 -39.10 -3.13 -26.58
CA THR A 486 -39.00 -2.96 -28.03
C THR A 486 -38.76 -1.48 -28.35
N PRO A 487 -37.79 -1.09 -29.20
CA PRO A 487 -37.72 0.29 -29.66
C PRO A 487 -39.03 0.64 -30.38
N PRO A 488 -39.63 1.82 -30.17
CA PRO A 488 -40.71 2.27 -31.02
C PRO A 488 -40.20 2.33 -32.47
N GLN A 489 -40.94 1.69 -33.38
CA GLN A 489 -40.71 1.74 -34.84
C GLN A 489 -40.67 3.16 -35.39
#